data_AF-A0A0Q7D659-F1
#
_entry.id   AF-A0A0Q7D659-F1
#
_cell.length_a   1.000
_cell.length_b   1.000
_cell.length_c   1.000
_cell.angle_alpha   90.00
_cell.angle_beta   90.00
_cell.angle_gamma   90.00
#
_symmetry.space_group_name_H-M   'P 1'
#
loop_
_entity.id
_entity.type
_entity.pdbx_description
1 polymer ?
#
loop_
_entity_poly.entity_id
_entity_poly.type
_entity_poly.pdbx_seq_one_letter_code
_entity_poly.pdbx_strand_id
1 'polypeptide(L)'
;MRSRNSLIEALALFRGLNPTITVNEIMTFLYTCENEGLNIQELAHVAQMTEPTASRSVRSFGPPGSAWARAPGCGLIEAFLNPHDARSRVLHLTVAGQAVRDRLDQIIAEAAPIAQ
;
A
#
# COMPACT_ATOMS: atom_id res chain seq x y z
N MET A 1 -20.40 24.63 2.24
CA MET A 1 -19.11 23.91 2.42
C MET A 1 -19.08 22.78 1.39
N ARG A 2 -18.01 22.65 0.58
CA ARG A 2 -17.91 21.57 -0.43
C ARG A 2 -17.87 20.21 0.27
N SER A 3 -18.46 19.17 -0.34
CA SER A 3 -18.20 17.78 0.08
C SER A 3 -16.72 17.47 -0.12
N ARG A 4 -16.16 16.60 0.73
CA ARG A 4 -14.76 16.17 0.62
C ARG A 4 -14.60 15.40 -0.70
N ASN A 5 -13.64 15.81 -1.53
CA ASN A 5 -13.30 15.06 -2.75
C ASN A 5 -12.57 13.76 -2.37
N SER A 6 -12.79 12.70 -3.15
CA SER A 6 -12.25 11.36 -2.95
C SER A 6 -10.73 11.30 -2.75
N LEU A 7 -9.95 12.17 -3.41
CA LEU A 7 -8.49 12.23 -3.20
C LEU A 7 -8.14 12.64 -1.77
N ILE A 8 -8.81 13.66 -1.23
CA ILE A 8 -8.58 14.11 0.15
C ILE A 8 -9.04 13.04 1.13
N GLU A 9 -10.12 12.34 0.83
CA GLU A 9 -10.62 11.26 1.69
C GLU A 9 -9.69 10.05 1.71
N ALA A 10 -9.19 9.60 0.56
CA ALA A 10 -8.19 8.55 0.46
C ALA A 10 -6.90 8.91 1.21
N LEU A 11 -6.38 10.13 1.02
CA LEU A 11 -5.18 10.60 1.76
C LEU A 11 -5.44 10.71 3.27
N ALA A 12 -6.66 11.07 3.67
CA ALA A 12 -7.03 11.12 5.08
C ALA A 12 -7.12 9.71 5.69
N LEU A 13 -7.57 8.70 4.93
CA LEU A 13 -7.54 7.30 5.35
C LEU A 13 -6.10 6.86 5.67
N PHE A 14 -5.15 7.10 4.76
CA PHE A 14 -3.74 6.78 5.02
C PHE A 14 -3.16 7.55 6.20
N ARG A 15 -3.47 8.85 6.33
CA ARG A 15 -3.05 9.66 7.47
C ARG A 15 -3.57 9.12 8.81
N GLY A 16 -4.79 8.56 8.81
CA GLY A 16 -5.38 7.91 9.98
C GLY A 16 -4.67 6.61 10.37
N LEU A 17 -4.12 5.87 9.40
CA LEU A 17 -3.32 4.66 9.65
C LEU A 17 -1.96 5.00 10.25
N ASN A 18 -1.25 5.95 9.63
CA ASN A 18 0.00 6.46 10.14
C ASN A 18 0.26 7.88 9.58
N PRO A 19 0.39 8.91 10.44
CA PRO A 19 0.52 10.30 10.00
C PRO A 19 1.85 10.61 9.28
N THR A 20 2.81 9.68 9.34
CA THR A 20 4.14 9.82 8.70
C THR A 20 4.23 9.08 7.35
N ILE A 21 3.13 8.47 6.87
CA ILE A 21 3.09 7.82 5.56
C ILE A 21 3.40 8.84 4.45
N THR A 22 4.36 8.48 3.62
CA THR A 22 4.79 9.24 2.45
C THR A 22 4.00 8.84 1.20
N VAL A 23 4.03 9.69 0.17
CA VAL A 23 3.41 9.38 -1.13
C VAL A 23 3.99 8.11 -1.74
N ASN A 24 5.31 7.90 -1.64
CA ASN A 24 5.96 6.69 -2.15
C ASN A 24 5.45 5.41 -1.48
N GLU A 25 5.15 5.48 -0.19
CA GLU A 25 4.52 4.37 0.54
C GLU A 25 3.09 4.14 0.08
N ILE A 26 2.30 5.20 -0.08
CA ILE A 26 0.94 5.08 -0.64
C ILE A 26 0.98 4.42 -2.01
N MET A 27 1.85 4.88 -2.92
CA MET A 27 2.03 4.28 -4.24
C MET A 27 2.41 2.80 -4.16
N THR A 28 3.34 2.46 -3.27
CA THR A 28 3.75 1.06 -3.03
C THR A 28 2.56 0.17 -2.63
N PHE A 29 1.71 0.66 -1.72
CA PHE A 29 0.51 -0.07 -1.32
C PHE A 29 -0.48 -0.23 -2.47
N LEU A 30 -0.76 0.86 -3.22
CA LEU A 30 -1.66 0.82 -4.36
C LEU A 30 -1.17 -0.13 -5.46
N TYR A 31 0.12 -0.09 -5.82
CA TYR A 31 0.67 -1.05 -6.79
C TYR A 31 0.63 -2.50 -6.30
N THR A 32 0.73 -2.72 -4.98
CA THR A 32 0.54 -4.06 -4.39
C THR A 32 -0.93 -4.50 -4.50
N CYS A 33 -1.89 -3.58 -4.34
CA CYS A 33 -3.31 -3.89 -4.52
C CYS A 33 -3.63 -4.33 -5.96
N GLU A 34 -3.02 -3.66 -6.94
CA GLU A 34 -3.20 -3.98 -8.37
C GLU A 34 -2.43 -5.23 -8.82
N ASN A 35 -1.37 -5.61 -8.09
CA ASN A 35 -0.43 -6.65 -8.50
C ASN A 35 0.01 -7.52 -7.32
N GLU A 36 -0.92 -8.23 -6.68
CA GLU A 36 -0.55 -9.22 -5.66
C GLU A 36 0.33 -10.33 -6.27
N GLY A 37 1.35 -10.75 -5.52
CA GLY A 37 2.32 -11.73 -5.97
C GLY A 37 3.61 -11.15 -6.55
N LEU A 38 3.74 -9.83 -6.69
CA LEU A 38 5.01 -9.22 -7.09
C LEU A 38 6.06 -9.34 -5.99
N ASN A 39 7.31 -9.54 -6.39
CA ASN A 39 8.46 -9.33 -5.53
C ASN A 39 8.90 -7.86 -5.50
N ILE A 40 9.88 -7.52 -4.67
CA ILE A 40 10.37 -6.13 -4.50
C ILE A 40 10.96 -5.54 -5.79
N GLN A 41 11.65 -6.35 -6.59
CA GLN A 41 12.26 -5.89 -7.84
C GLN A 41 11.18 -5.54 -8.87
N GLU A 42 10.17 -6.39 -9.00
CA GLU A 42 9.04 -6.16 -9.92
C GLU A 42 8.20 -4.96 -9.45
N LEU A 43 7.93 -4.87 -8.15
CA LEU A 43 7.27 -3.72 -7.55
C LEU A 43 8.03 -2.42 -7.85
N ALA A 44 9.35 -2.41 -7.67
CA ALA A 44 10.18 -1.25 -7.97
C ALA A 44 10.05 -0.84 -9.45
N HIS A 45 10.02 -1.82 -10.35
CA HIS A 45 9.82 -1.58 -11.77
C HIS A 45 8.46 -0.95 -12.07
N VAL A 46 7.35 -1.54 -11.62
CA VAL A 46 5.99 -1.01 -11.91
C VAL A 46 5.74 0.33 -11.22
N ALA A 47 6.29 0.53 -10.02
CA ALA A 47 6.16 1.77 -9.26
C ALA A 47 7.13 2.87 -9.71
N GLN A 48 8.00 2.61 -10.70
CA GLN A 48 9.04 3.54 -11.18
C GLN A 48 9.94 4.04 -10.04
N MET A 49 10.35 3.11 -9.17
CA MET A 49 11.20 3.34 -8.01
C MET A 49 12.52 2.57 -8.14
N THR A 50 13.50 2.96 -7.32
CA THR A 50 14.65 2.10 -7.08
C THR A 50 14.28 0.98 -6.10
N GLU A 51 14.88 -0.21 -6.25
CA GLU A 51 14.63 -1.34 -5.34
C GLU A 51 14.82 -1.00 -3.85
N PRO A 52 15.86 -0.23 -3.44
CA PRO A 52 15.98 0.18 -2.03
C PRO A 52 14.82 1.06 -1.56
N THR A 53 14.24 1.87 -2.46
CA THR A 53 13.09 2.73 -2.13
C THR A 53 11.83 1.89 -1.99
N ALA A 54 11.54 1.01 -2.96
CA ALA A 54 10.41 0.09 -2.88
C ALA A 54 10.50 -0.81 -1.64
N SER A 55 11.69 -1.37 -1.37
CA SER A 55 11.94 -2.16 -0.16
C SER A 55 11.61 -1.39 1.10
N ARG A 56 12.14 -0.17 1.27
CA ARG A 56 11.85 0.66 2.45
C ARG A 56 10.38 1.03 2.56
N SER A 57 9.71 1.31 1.45
CA SER A 57 8.30 1.71 1.42
C SER A 57 7.37 0.56 1.81
N VAL A 58 7.61 -0.66 1.33
CA VAL A 58 6.82 -1.84 1.70
C VAL A 58 6.88 -2.10 3.21
N ARG A 59 8.04 -1.87 3.85
CA ARG A 59 8.22 -2.09 5.29
C ARG A 59 7.26 -1.29 6.17
N SER A 60 6.76 -0.14 5.71
CA SER A 60 5.80 0.68 6.45
C SER A 60 4.41 0.04 6.54
N PHE A 61 4.10 -0.93 5.67
CA PHE A 61 2.85 -1.67 5.67
C PHE A 61 2.97 -3.09 6.20
N GLY A 62 4.17 -3.52 6.61
CA GLY A 62 4.34 -4.84 7.20
C GLY A 62 3.62 -5.01 8.54
N PRO A 63 3.40 -6.26 9.00
CA PRO A 63 2.75 -6.53 10.28
C PRO A 63 3.49 -5.87 11.44
N PRO A 64 2.77 -5.23 12.39
CA PRO A 64 3.38 -4.66 13.58
C PRO A 64 4.25 -5.69 14.31
N GLY A 65 5.46 -5.28 14.70
CA GLY A 65 6.40 -6.15 15.42
C GLY A 65 7.08 -7.23 14.57
N SER A 66 6.78 -7.34 13.27
CA SER A 66 7.53 -8.25 12.39
C SER A 66 8.95 -7.76 12.15
N ALA A 67 9.90 -8.69 12.03
CA ALA A 67 11.33 -8.39 11.89
C ALA A 67 11.68 -7.58 10.63
N TRP A 68 10.81 -7.58 9.61
CA TRP A 68 11.04 -6.85 8.37
C TRP A 68 10.26 -5.53 8.30
N ALA A 69 9.22 -5.32 9.12
CA ALA A 69 8.46 -4.08 9.10
C ALA A 69 9.23 -2.92 9.76
N ARG A 70 8.95 -1.71 9.29
CA ARG A 70 9.43 -0.47 9.91
C ARG A 70 8.33 0.05 10.82
N ALA A 71 8.65 0.28 12.09
CA ALA A 71 7.69 0.85 13.03
C ALA A 71 7.33 2.31 12.67
N PRO A 72 6.05 2.71 12.78
CA PRO A 72 4.88 1.86 13.02
C PRO A 72 4.44 1.17 11.71
N GLY A 73 4.51 -0.17 11.70
CA GLY A 73 4.05 -0.98 10.58
C GLY A 73 2.53 -1.07 10.61
N CYS A 74 1.87 -0.83 9.48
CA CYS A 74 0.40 -0.77 9.42
C CYS A 74 -0.28 -2.14 9.27
N GLY A 75 0.48 -3.21 9.01
CA GLY A 75 -0.05 -4.57 8.87
C GLY A 75 -0.98 -4.80 7.69
N LEU A 76 -0.79 -4.06 6.60
CA LEU A 76 -1.60 -4.15 5.39
C LEU A 76 -1.00 -5.09 4.33
N ILE A 77 0.32 -5.30 4.36
CA ILE A 77 1.03 -6.16 3.41
C ILE A 77 1.78 -7.24 4.18
N GLU A 78 1.76 -8.45 3.64
CA GLU A 78 2.56 -9.59 4.09
C GLU A 78 3.46 -10.12 2.97
N ALA A 79 4.53 -10.82 3.35
CA ALA A 79 5.56 -11.28 2.43
C ALA A 79 5.79 -12.79 2.59
N PHE A 80 5.44 -13.56 1.56
CA PHE A 80 5.57 -15.02 1.55
C PHE A 80 6.79 -15.46 0.75
N LEU A 81 7.32 -16.64 1.03
CA LEU A 81 8.35 -17.24 0.18
C LEU A 81 7.75 -17.53 -1.19
N ASN A 82 8.44 -17.15 -2.26
CA ASN A 82 7.98 -17.43 -3.61
C ASN A 82 8.02 -18.95 -3.85
N PRO A 83 6.90 -19.59 -4.25
CA PRO A 83 6.86 -21.03 -4.54
C PRO A 83 7.81 -21.47 -5.66
N HIS A 84 8.13 -20.56 -6.59
CA HIS A 84 8.97 -20.83 -7.75
C HIS A 84 10.44 -20.45 -7.53
N ASP A 85 10.74 -19.69 -6.48
CA ASP A 85 12.08 -19.27 -6.13
C ASP A 85 12.21 -19.08 -4.60
N ALA A 86 12.79 -20.07 -3.93
CA ALA A 86 12.97 -20.08 -2.48
C ALA A 86 13.90 -18.95 -1.94
N ARG A 87 14.44 -18.09 -2.80
CA ARG A 87 15.25 -16.93 -2.41
C ARG A 87 14.51 -15.61 -2.51
N SER A 88 13.36 -15.56 -3.19
CA SER A 88 12.55 -14.35 -3.29
C SER A 88 11.30 -14.41 -2.42
N ARG A 89 10.81 -13.23 -2.04
CA ARG A 89 9.53 -13.08 -1.34
C ARG A 89 8.57 -12.30 -2.21
N VAL A 90 7.32 -12.73 -2.22
CA VAL A 90 6.21 -12.09 -2.94
C VAL A 90 5.29 -11.39 -1.96
N LEU A 91 4.73 -10.26 -2.37
CA LEU A 91 3.91 -9.38 -1.57
C LEU A 91 2.43 -9.67 -1.77
N HIS A 92 1.69 -9.72 -0.68
CA HIS A 92 0.25 -9.96 -0.68
C HIS A 92 -0.44 -9.04 0.32
N LEU A 93 -1.73 -8.78 0.09
CA LEU A 93 -2.53 -8.03 1.05
C LEU A 93 -2.96 -8.93 2.21
N THR A 94 -2.78 -8.43 3.43
CA THR A 94 -3.45 -9.02 4.59
C THR A 94 -4.96 -8.76 4.50
N VAL A 95 -5.75 -9.41 5.37
CA VAL A 95 -7.19 -9.09 5.51
C VAL A 95 -7.41 -7.59 5.81
N ALA A 96 -6.55 -6.97 6.60
CA ALA A 96 -6.62 -5.54 6.88
C ALA A 96 -6.25 -4.69 5.64
N GLY A 97 -5.26 -5.14 4.85
CA GLY A 97 -4.91 -4.50 3.57
C GLY A 97 -6.04 -4.56 2.56
N GLN A 98 -6.71 -5.70 2.43
CA GLN A 98 -7.88 -5.87 1.57
C GLN A 98 -9.00 -4.93 2.01
N ALA A 99 -9.30 -4.83 3.31
CA ALA A 99 -10.29 -3.88 3.82
C ALA A 99 -9.97 -2.41 3.50
N VAL A 100 -8.69 -2.02 3.51
CA VAL A 100 -8.27 -0.67 3.11
C VAL A 100 -8.44 -0.46 1.61
N ARG A 101 -8.04 -1.43 0.77
CA ARG A 101 -8.28 -1.39 -0.69
C ARG A 101 -9.77 -1.23 -0.99
N ASP A 102 -10.61 -2.07 -0.40
CA ASP A 102 -12.04 -2.07 -0.64
C ASP A 102 -12.68 -0.74 -0.16
N ARG A 103 -12.16 -0.13 0.92
CA ARG A 103 -12.59 1.22 1.35
C ARG A 103 -12.17 2.30 0.35
N LEU A 104 -10.99 2.20 -0.26
CA LEU A 104 -10.57 3.13 -1.32
C LEU A 104 -11.48 3.02 -2.54
N ASP A 105 -11.85 1.81 -2.94
CA ASP A 105 -12.78 1.59 -4.05
C ASP A 105 -14.16 2.20 -3.76
N GLN A 106 -14.65 2.07 -2.52
CA GLN A 106 -15.89 2.74 -2.09
C GLN A 106 -15.76 4.27 -2.16
N ILE A 107 -14.66 4.85 -1.66
CA ILE A 107 -14.40 6.29 -1.73
C ILE A 107 -14.44 6.79 -3.18
N ILE A 108 -13.90 6.00 -4.12
CA ILE A 108 -13.90 6.33 -5.55
C ILE A 108 -15.33 6.21 -6.12
N ALA A 109 -16.06 5.15 -5.80
CA ALA A 109 -17.42 4.93 -6.27
C ALA A 109 -18.42 5.98 -5.75
N GLU A 110 -18.24 6.45 -4.52
CA GLU A 110 -19.04 7.50 -3.88
C GLU A 110 -18.65 8.91 -4.35
N ALA A 111 -17.57 9.05 -5.12
CA ALA A 111 -17.03 10.34 -5.51
C ALA A 111 -17.96 11.09 -6.47
N ALA A 112 -18.37 12.30 -6.10
CA ALA A 112 -18.94 13.25 -7.04
C ALA A 112 -17.82 13.98 -7.80
N PRO A 113 -17.92 14.15 -9.13
CA PRO A 113 -16.98 14.98 -9.89
C PRO A 113 -16.84 16.37 -9.27
N ILE A 114 -15.62 16.92 -9.32
CA ILE A 114 -15.44 18.36 -9.11
C ILE A 114 -16.02 19.03 -10.36
N ALA A 115 -17.33 19.28 -10.36
CA ALA A 115 -17.94 20.06 -11.42
C ALA A 115 -17.22 21.42 -11.51
N GLN A 116 -16.84 21.75 -12.74
CA GLN A 116 -16.02 22.90 -13.17
C GLN A 116 -16.63 24.23 -12.77
#